data_AF-A0A3A9FAD8-F1
#
_entry.id   AF-A0A3A9FAD8-F1
#
_cell.length_a   1.000
_cell.length_b   1.000
_cell.length_c   1.000
_cell.angle_alpha   90.00
_cell.angle_beta   90.00
_cell.angle_gamma   90.00
#
_symmetry.space_group_name_H-M   'P 1'
#
loop_
_entity.id
_entity.type
_entity.pdbx_description
1 polymer ?
#
loop_
_entity_poly.entity_id
_entity_poly.type
_entity_poly.pdbx_seq_one_letter_code
_entity_poly.pdbx_strand_id
1 'polypeptide(L)'
;MKFCNMPYERVDLKETEREFKILLDDFKSSKSGEEQFQVHQRFYALTDQVETMMTIAQIRHNIDTTDEFYSKEQDYYDEISPKYNNYVIEYVKLINESPFRKELEEKIGSVA
;
A
#
# COMPACT_ATOMS: atom_id res chain seq x y z
N MET A 1 0.61 19.16 -11.87
CA MET A 1 -0.86 18.95 -11.92
C MET A 1 -1.50 19.67 -10.74
N LYS A 2 -2.72 20.21 -10.86
CA LYS A 2 -3.46 20.74 -9.69
C LYS A 2 -4.14 19.59 -8.94
N PHE A 3 -4.23 19.68 -7.61
CA PHE A 3 -4.83 18.63 -6.77
C PHE A 3 -6.29 18.30 -7.13
N CYS A 4 -7.10 19.32 -7.43
CA CYS A 4 -8.49 19.12 -7.85
C CYS A 4 -8.64 18.30 -9.14
N ASN A 5 -7.58 18.21 -9.96
CA ASN A 5 -7.59 17.47 -11.21
C ASN A 5 -7.00 16.06 -11.08
N MET A 6 -6.59 15.64 -9.87
CA MET A 6 -6.11 14.26 -9.65
C MET A 6 -7.29 13.30 -9.88
N PRO A 7 -7.13 12.23 -10.68
CA PRO A 7 -8.19 11.22 -10.81
C PRO A 7 -8.40 10.51 -9.48
N TYR A 8 -9.65 10.17 -9.20
CA TYR A 8 -10.02 9.36 -8.05
C TYR A 8 -10.74 8.11 -8.52
N GLU A 9 -10.32 6.98 -8.00
CA GLU A 9 -10.98 5.69 -8.14
C GLU A 9 -10.94 4.98 -6.79
N ARG A 10 -12.07 4.38 -6.40
CA ARG A 10 -12.14 3.64 -5.13
C ARG A 10 -11.25 2.41 -5.19
N VAL A 11 -10.43 2.21 -4.17
CA VAL A 11 -9.61 0.99 -4.02
C VAL A 11 -10.51 -0.23 -3.84
N ASP A 12 -10.27 -1.30 -4.60
CA ASP A 12 -10.89 -2.60 -4.34
C ASP A 12 -10.06 -3.40 -3.34
N LEU A 13 -10.53 -3.50 -2.11
CA LEU A 13 -9.85 -4.26 -1.05
C LEU A 13 -9.61 -5.73 -1.41
N LYS A 14 -10.52 -6.38 -2.16
CA LYS A 14 -10.35 -7.80 -2.53
C LYS A 14 -9.20 -7.96 -3.53
N GLU A 15 -9.09 -7.02 -4.46
CA GLU A 15 -8.00 -7.00 -5.41
C GLU A 15 -6.68 -6.68 -4.72
N THR A 16 -6.66 -5.68 -3.85
CA THR A 16 -5.49 -5.36 -3.01
C THR A 16 -5.06 -6.57 -2.18
N GLU A 17 -6.00 -7.29 -1.55
CA GLU A 17 -5.69 -8.54 -0.81
C GLU A 17 -5.07 -9.61 -1.71
N ARG A 18 -5.55 -9.76 -2.95
CA ARG A 18 -5.01 -10.73 -3.93
C ARG A 18 -3.57 -10.37 -4.30
N GLU A 19 -3.32 -9.11 -4.63
CA GLU A 19 -1.98 -8.62 -4.98
C GLU A 19 -1.01 -8.75 -3.80
N PHE A 20 -1.45 -8.45 -2.58
CA PHE A 20 -0.63 -8.67 -1.38
C PHE A 20 -0.22 -10.13 -1.22
N LYS A 21 -1.13 -11.10 -1.40
CA LYS A 21 -0.78 -12.52 -1.30
C LYS A 21 0.29 -12.92 -2.32
N ILE A 22 0.16 -12.44 -3.55
CA ILE A 22 1.17 -12.66 -4.60
C ILE A 22 2.52 -12.07 -4.19
N LEU A 23 2.54 -10.84 -3.67
CA LEU A 23 3.76 -10.20 -3.19
C LEU A 23 4.42 -10.99 -2.06
N LEU A 24 3.65 -11.49 -1.08
CA LEU A 24 4.17 -12.29 0.03
C LEU A 24 4.77 -13.61 -0.45
N ASP A 25 4.09 -14.31 -1.36
CA ASP A 25 4.55 -15.59 -1.89
C ASP A 25 5.80 -15.44 -2.76
N ASP A 26 5.83 -14.41 -3.61
CA ASP A 26 7.00 -14.09 -4.44
C ASP A 26 8.19 -13.69 -3.56
N PHE A 27 7.99 -12.85 -2.55
CA PHE A 27 9.07 -12.42 -1.65
C PHE A 27 9.70 -13.59 -0.90
N LYS A 28 8.88 -14.55 -0.44
CA LYS A 28 9.36 -15.78 0.24
C LYS A 28 10.07 -16.73 -0.72
N SER A 29 9.68 -16.74 -1.99
CA SER A 29 10.23 -17.63 -3.01
C SER A 29 11.50 -17.09 -3.69
N SER A 30 11.78 -15.79 -3.52
CA SER A 30 12.98 -15.12 -4.02
C SER A 30 14.27 -15.74 -3.47
N LYS A 31 15.25 -15.91 -4.34
CA LYS A 31 16.54 -16.58 -4.07
C LYS A 31 17.70 -15.61 -3.89
N SER A 32 17.43 -14.31 -3.96
CA SER A 32 18.43 -13.25 -3.77
C SER A 32 17.81 -11.96 -3.23
N GLY A 33 18.63 -11.08 -2.65
CA GLY A 33 18.23 -9.74 -2.26
C GLY A 33 17.77 -8.88 -3.44
N GLU A 34 18.31 -9.11 -4.64
CA GLU A 34 17.85 -8.48 -5.88
C GLU A 34 16.42 -8.88 -6.22
N GLU A 35 16.11 -10.17 -6.21
CA GLU A 35 14.75 -10.67 -6.48
C GLU A 35 13.76 -10.14 -5.44
N GLN A 36 14.13 -10.14 -4.15
CA GLN A 36 13.29 -9.54 -3.11
C GLN A 36 13.08 -8.03 -3.29
N PHE A 37 14.10 -7.30 -3.75
CA PHE A 37 13.97 -5.87 -4.03
C PHE A 37 13.02 -5.61 -5.20
N GLN A 38 13.03 -6.42 -6.25
CA GLN A 38 12.07 -6.32 -7.35
C GLN A 38 10.63 -6.57 -6.88
N VAL A 39 10.43 -7.55 -6.00
CA VAL A 39 9.14 -7.75 -5.34
C VAL A 39 8.75 -6.51 -4.53
N HIS A 40 9.70 -5.91 -3.82
CA HIS A 40 9.46 -4.72 -3.02
C HIS A 40 9.10 -3.48 -3.85
N GLN A 41 9.64 -3.33 -5.06
CA GLN A 41 9.23 -2.26 -5.97
C GLN A 41 7.75 -2.39 -6.37
N ARG A 42 7.25 -3.62 -6.56
CA ARG A 42 5.82 -3.85 -6.81
C ARG A 42 4.98 -3.57 -5.56
N PHE A 43 5.50 -3.90 -4.38
CA PHE A 43 4.88 -3.51 -3.11
C PHE A 43 4.73 -1.98 -3.01
N TYR A 44 5.78 -1.21 -3.30
CA TYR A 44 5.70 0.26 -3.33
C TYR A 44 4.63 0.76 -4.30
N ALA A 45 4.61 0.24 -5.53
CA ALA A 45 3.61 0.65 -6.52
C ALA A 45 2.17 0.39 -6.03
N LEU A 46 1.92 -0.75 -5.39
CA LEU A 46 0.62 -1.08 -4.82
C LEU A 46 0.25 -0.16 -3.66
N THR A 47 1.13 0.01 -2.68
CA THR A 47 0.86 0.84 -1.49
C THR A 47 0.70 2.31 -1.87
N ASP A 48 1.54 2.82 -2.77
CA ASP A 48 1.47 4.20 -3.26
C ASP A 48 0.11 4.47 -3.93
N GLN A 49 -0.38 3.53 -4.74
CA GLN A 49 -1.69 3.65 -5.39
C GLN A 49 -2.82 3.69 -4.35
N VAL A 50 -2.82 2.76 -3.39
CA VAL A 50 -3.85 2.67 -2.36
C VAL A 50 -3.87 3.93 -1.48
N GLU A 51 -2.71 4.33 -0.98
CA GLU A 51 -2.57 5.50 -0.10
C GLU A 51 -2.88 6.80 -0.82
N THR A 52 -2.56 6.91 -2.11
CA THR A 52 -2.95 8.06 -2.93
C THR A 52 -4.47 8.19 -3.02
N MET A 53 -5.19 7.10 -3.30
CA MET A 53 -6.66 7.14 -3.39
C MET A 53 -7.30 7.44 -2.04
N MET A 54 -6.82 6.81 -0.96
CA MET A 54 -7.27 7.10 0.40
C MET A 54 -7.06 8.58 0.76
N THR A 55 -5.88 9.13 0.45
CA THR A 55 -5.54 10.52 0.71
C THR A 55 -6.41 11.48 -0.09
N ILE A 56 -6.67 11.17 -1.37
CA ILE A 56 -7.56 11.99 -2.21
C ILE A 56 -8.98 12.02 -1.64
N ALA A 57 -9.53 10.87 -1.24
CA ALA A 57 -10.85 10.78 -0.64
C ALA A 57 -10.92 11.58 0.67
N GLN A 58 -9.93 11.39 1.56
CA GLN A 58 -9.86 12.09 2.84
C GLN A 58 -9.78 13.60 2.68
N ILE A 59 -8.89 14.11 1.82
CA ILE A 59 -8.76 15.55 1.62
C ILE A 59 -10.05 16.14 1.02
N ARG A 60 -10.69 15.45 0.08
CA ARG A 60 -11.93 15.93 -0.55
C ARG A 60 -13.11 15.92 0.42
N HIS A 61 -13.21 14.89 1.27
CA HIS A 61 -14.17 14.87 2.37
C HIS A 61 -13.93 16.03 3.36
N ASN A 62 -12.68 16.27 3.75
CA ASN A 62 -12.34 17.35 4.69
C ASN A 62 -12.60 18.76 4.13
N ILE A 63 -12.54 18.93 2.81
CA ILE A 63 -12.87 20.20 2.15
C ILE A 63 -14.38 20.48 2.22
N ASP A 64 -15.21 19.45 2.01
CA ASP A 64 -16.66 19.55 2.08
C ASP A 64 -17.26 18.28 2.70
N THR A 65 -17.55 18.36 4.00
CA THR A 65 -18.14 17.25 4.76
C THR A 65 -19.63 17.05 4.47
N THR A 66 -20.25 17.91 3.64
CA THR A 66 -21.62 17.74 3.17
C THR A 66 -21.70 16.99 1.84
N ASP A 67 -20.57 16.75 1.18
CA ASP A 67 -20.47 15.92 -0.02
C ASP A 67 -20.74 14.44 0.35
N GLU A 68 -21.91 13.93 -0.05
CA GLU A 68 -22.31 12.55 0.22
C GLU A 68 -21.39 11.50 -0.44
N PHE A 69 -20.78 11.82 -1.58
CA PHE A 69 -19.89 10.89 -2.27
C PHE A 69 -18.63 10.70 -1.43
N TYR A 70 -17.91 11.77 -1.11
CA TYR A 70 -16.67 11.64 -0.33
C TYR A 70 -16.90 11.24 1.12
N SER A 71 -18.08 11.50 1.67
CA SER A 71 -18.47 10.94 2.98
C SER A 71 -18.55 9.41 2.93
N LYS A 72 -19.18 8.84 1.90
CA LYS A 72 -19.23 7.36 1.70
C LYS A 72 -17.87 6.76 1.38
N GLU A 73 -17.00 7.49 0.67
CA GLU A 73 -15.62 7.06 0.46
C GLU A 73 -14.82 7.05 1.76
N GLN A 74 -14.97 8.07 2.62
CA GLN A 74 -14.33 8.11 3.92
C GLN A 74 -14.80 6.96 4.82
N ASP A 75 -16.11 6.71 4.91
CA ASP A 75 -16.67 5.58 5.66
C ASP A 75 -16.11 4.24 5.16
N TYR A 76 -16.02 4.07 3.84
CA TYR A 76 -15.42 2.88 3.23
C TYR A 76 -13.95 2.70 3.65
N TYR A 77 -13.13 3.75 3.59
CA TYR A 77 -11.73 3.67 3.97
C TYR A 77 -11.51 3.49 5.48
N ASP A 78 -12.39 4.04 6.32
CA ASP A 78 -12.39 3.80 7.75
C ASP A 78 -12.63 2.31 8.07
N GLU A 79 -13.54 1.65 7.33
CA GLU A 79 -13.79 0.21 7.47
C GLU A 79 -12.63 -0.66 6.96
N ILE A 80 -12.03 -0.32 5.81
CA ILE A 80 -11.03 -1.21 5.17
C ILE A 80 -9.60 -0.98 5.65
N SER A 81 -9.27 0.22 6.14
CA SER A 81 -7.90 0.59 6.52
C SER A 81 -7.26 -0.33 7.57
N PRO A 82 -7.96 -0.85 8.61
CA PRO A 82 -7.35 -1.77 9.56
C PRO A 82 -6.91 -3.08 8.90
N LYS A 83 -7.70 -3.57 7.93
CA LYS A 83 -7.37 -4.79 7.18
C LYS A 83 -6.21 -4.56 6.22
N TYR A 84 -6.20 -3.43 5.52
CA TYR A 84 -5.06 -3.01 4.68
C TYR A 84 -3.75 -2.91 5.49
N ASN A 85 -3.79 -2.24 6.65
CA ASN A 85 -2.63 -2.08 7.53
C ASN A 85 -2.06 -3.42 8.00
N ASN A 86 -2.91 -4.43 8.25
CA ASN A 86 -2.43 -5.76 8.60
C ASN A 86 -1.60 -6.40 7.48
N TYR A 87 -1.96 -6.20 6.20
CA TYR A 87 -1.17 -6.69 5.07
C TYR A 87 0.18 -5.99 4.94
N VAL A 88 0.20 -4.67 5.13
CA VAL A 88 1.45 -3.89 5.15
C VAL A 88 2.37 -4.39 6.27
N ILE A 89 1.84 -4.59 7.47
CA ILE A 89 2.60 -5.11 8.61
C ILE A 89 3.14 -6.51 8.34
N GLU A 90 2.34 -7.41 7.73
CA GLU A 90 2.78 -8.74 7.35
C GLU A 90 3.95 -8.69 6.36
N TYR A 91 3.86 -7.82 5.35
CA TYR A 91 4.93 -7.64 4.38
C TYR A 91 6.22 -7.10 5.03
N VAL A 92 6.12 -6.07 5.88
CA VAL A 92 7.28 -5.49 6.59
C VAL A 92 7.96 -6.51 7.52
N LYS A 93 7.19 -7.40 8.16
CA LYS A 93 7.75 -8.51 8.94
C LYS A 93 8.63 -9.43 8.08
N LEU A 94 8.22 -9.74 6.85
CA LEU A 94 9.04 -10.55 5.94
C LEU A 94 10.35 -9.86 5.55
N ILE A 95 10.35 -8.54 5.34
CA ILE A 95 11.58 -7.79 5.10
C ILE A 95 12.54 -7.95 6.30
N ASN A 96 12.01 -7.77 7.51
CA ASN A 96 12.80 -7.85 8.74
C ASN A 96 13.36 -9.25 9.02
N GLU A 97 12.64 -10.30 8.63
CA GLU A 97 13.02 -11.71 8.76
C GLU A 97 13.86 -12.22 7.58
N SER A 98 14.03 -11.41 6.52
CA SER A 98 14.70 -11.83 5.31
C SER A 98 16.18 -12.19 5.56
N PRO A 99 16.68 -13.31 5.01
CA PRO A 99 18.11 -13.61 5.02
C PRO A 99 18.94 -12.57 4.24
N PHE A 100 18.31 -11.80 3.34
CA PHE A 100 18.94 -10.76 2.52
C PHE A 100 18.72 -9.34 3.08
N ARG A 101 18.31 -9.22 4.34
CA ARG A 101 17.97 -7.94 4.98
C ARG A 101 19.02 -6.83 4.76
N LYS A 102 20.31 -7.15 4.88
CA LYS A 102 21.38 -6.16 4.67
C LYS A 102 21.38 -5.57 3.25
N GLU A 103 21.24 -6.42 2.24
CA GLU A 103 21.17 -5.98 0.83
C GLU A 103 19.91 -5.16 0.57
N LEU A 104 18.79 -5.50 1.23
CA LEU A 104 17.56 -4.73 1.15
C LEU A 104 17.72 -3.35 1.79
N GLU A 105 18.24 -3.27 3.02
CA GLU A 105 18.48 -2.01 3.74
C GLU A 105 19.40 -1.05 2.98
N GLU A 106 20.39 -1.56 2.24
CA GLU A 106 21.23 -0.72 1.37
C GLU A 106 20.44 -0.05 0.24
N LYS A 107 19.39 -0.71 -0.27
CA LYS A 107 18.59 -0.20 -1.39
C LYS A 107 17.39 0.63 -0.95
N ILE A 108 16.73 0.24 0.13
CA ILE A 108 15.49 0.85 0.61
C ILE A 108 15.75 1.90 1.71
N GLY A 109 16.96 1.90 2.28
CA GLY A 109 17.29 2.62 3.50
C GLY A 109 17.09 1.75 4.74
N SER A 110 17.66 2.20 5.87
CA SER A 110 17.47 1.52 7.16
C SER A 110 15.99 1.51 7.52
N VAL A 111 15.40 0.32 7.58
CA VAL A 111 14.08 0.11 8.18
C VAL A 111 14.29 0.22 9.69
N ALA A 112 14.03 1.42 10.24
CA ALA A 112 14.29 1.76 11.65
C ALA A 112 13.53 0.86 12.63
#